data_AF-N1U347-F1
#
_entry.id   AF-N1U347-F1
#
_cell.length_a   1.000
_cell.length_b   1.000
_cell.length_c   1.000
_cell.angle_alpha   90.00
_cell.angle_beta   90.00
_cell.angle_gamma   90.00
#
_symmetry.space_group_name_H-M   'P 1'
#
loop_
_entity.id
_entity.type
_entity.pdbx_description
1 polymer ?
#
loop_
_entity_poly.entity_id
_entity_poly.type
_entity_poly.pdbx_seq_one_letter_code
_entity_poly.pdbx_strand_id
1 'polypeptide(L)'
;MFFSSYRQFSHFSRKFKTRGNINFQSILFHLGGIAIRKSLPGAAVRKFLLEHKLSGKILLLSVGKAAEEIAQAAYEVLPSQIFEGIILTKYGHSSGKKFPKRTTRKPLSKTITPTKF
;
A
#
# COMPACT_ATOMS: atom_id res chain seq x y z
N MET A 1 7.55 12.36 -5.16
CA MET A 1 7.33 12.89 -6.52
C MET A 1 7.06 11.78 -7.57
N PHE A 2 6.46 10.63 -7.19
CA PHE A 2 6.24 9.49 -8.11
C PHE A 2 4.76 9.18 -8.43
N PHE A 3 3.80 9.91 -7.84
CA PHE A 3 2.36 9.67 -8.04
C PHE A 3 1.68 10.62 -9.04
N SER A 4 2.40 11.61 -9.60
CA SER A 4 1.79 12.62 -10.49
C SER A 4 1.61 12.14 -11.94
N SER A 5 2.28 11.07 -12.36
CA SER A 5 2.25 10.61 -13.75
C SER A 5 1.00 9.80 -14.10
N TYR A 6 0.47 9.03 -13.14
CA TYR A 6 -0.74 8.20 -13.38
C TYR A 6 -2.02 9.02 -13.54
N ARG A 7 -2.10 10.23 -12.98
CA ARG A 7 -3.30 11.08 -13.13
C ARG A 7 -3.48 11.59 -14.56
N GLN A 8 -2.38 11.79 -15.30
CA GLN A 8 -2.45 12.22 -16.71
C GLN A 8 -3.02 11.13 -17.63
N PHE A 9 -2.78 9.85 -17.33
CA PHE A 9 -3.29 8.73 -18.12
C PHE A 9 -4.82 8.58 -18.04
N SER A 10 -5.42 8.96 -16.90
CA SER A 10 -6.87 8.92 -16.72
C SER A 10 -7.63 9.90 -17.64
N HIS A 11 -7.01 11.02 -17.99
CA HIS A 11 -7.57 12.00 -18.92
C HIS A 11 -7.41 11.57 -20.38
N PHE A 12 -6.37 10.80 -20.72
CA PHE A 12 -6.16 10.31 -22.07
C PHE A 12 -7.15 9.20 -22.46
N SER A 13 -7.56 8.35 -21.51
CA SER A 13 -8.47 7.23 -21.80
C SER A 13 -9.92 7.64 -22.11
N ARG A 14 -10.36 8.86 -21.78
CA ARG A 14 -11.76 9.28 -22.03
C ARG A 14 -12.06 9.62 -23.49
N LYS A 15 -11.04 9.84 -24.33
CA LYS A 15 -11.22 10.30 -25.72
C LYS A 15 -11.53 9.18 -26.73
N PHE A 16 -11.53 7.91 -26.31
CA PHE A 16 -11.71 6.76 -27.20
C PHE A 16 -13.08 6.07 -27.09
N LYS A 17 -14.06 6.69 -26.43
CA LYS A 17 -15.41 6.11 -26.24
C LYS A 17 -16.49 6.70 -27.18
N THR A 18 -16.15 7.09 -28.40
CA THR A 18 -17.16 7.42 -29.42
C THR A 18 -16.60 7.25 -30.83
N ARG A 19 -17.06 6.19 -31.52
CA ARG A 19 -17.26 6.00 -32.98
C ARG A 19 -16.97 4.54 -33.36
N GLY A 20 -17.95 3.89 -33.97
CA GLY A 20 -18.01 2.44 -34.23
C GLY A 20 -17.04 1.92 -35.29
N ASN A 21 -15.73 2.10 -35.08
CA ASN A 21 -14.71 1.39 -35.84
C ASN A 21 -13.63 0.92 -34.84
N ILE A 22 -13.60 -0.38 -34.57
CA ILE A 22 -12.75 -0.94 -33.51
C ILE A 22 -11.31 -1.02 -34.04
N ASN A 23 -10.52 0.01 -33.78
CA ASN A 23 -9.10 0.03 -34.14
C ASN A 23 -8.31 -0.90 -33.21
N PHE A 24 -7.55 -1.87 -33.76
CA PHE A 24 -6.73 -2.81 -32.99
C PHE A 24 -5.78 -2.13 -31.99
N GLN A 25 -5.21 -0.96 -32.34
CA GLN A 25 -4.34 -0.20 -31.43
C GLN A 25 -5.09 0.30 -30.19
N SER A 26 -6.38 0.66 -30.33
CA SER A 26 -7.20 1.10 -29.21
C SER A 26 -7.52 -0.05 -28.24
N ILE A 27 -7.73 -1.26 -28.77
CA ILE A 27 -7.91 -2.47 -27.96
C ILE A 27 -6.61 -2.78 -27.21
N LEU A 28 -5.47 -2.77 -27.91
CA LEU A 28 -4.18 -3.08 -27.30
C LEU A 28 -3.85 -2.12 -26.14
N PHE A 29 -4.04 -0.82 -26.36
CA PHE A 29 -3.82 0.18 -25.32
C PHE A 29 -4.78 0.01 -24.14
N HIS A 30 -6.05 -0.32 -24.42
CA HIS A 30 -7.05 -0.59 -23.39
C HIS A 30 -6.67 -1.81 -22.53
N LEU A 31 -6.31 -2.93 -23.18
CA LEU A 31 -5.89 -4.16 -22.52
C LEU A 31 -4.60 -3.96 -21.72
N GLY A 32 -3.60 -3.27 -22.29
CA GLY A 32 -2.38 -2.91 -21.59
C GLY A 32 -2.65 -2.04 -20.36
N GLY A 33 -3.53 -1.05 -20.49
CA GLY A 33 -3.98 -0.24 -19.36
C GLY A 33 -4.69 -1.05 -18.27
N ILE A 34 -5.51 -2.03 -18.63
CA ILE A 34 -6.14 -2.95 -17.67
C ILE A 34 -5.08 -3.77 -16.94
N ALA A 35 -4.14 -4.36 -17.68
CA ALA A 35 -3.09 -5.19 -17.11
C ALA A 35 -2.25 -4.42 -16.08
N ILE A 36 -1.78 -3.21 -16.44
CA ILE A 36 -1.00 -2.34 -15.55
C ILE A 36 -1.81 -1.97 -14.29
N ARG A 37 -3.08 -1.61 -14.44
CA ARG A 37 -3.92 -1.24 -13.28
C ARG A 37 -4.15 -2.42 -12.34
N LYS A 38 -4.35 -3.63 -12.88
CA LYS A 38 -4.51 -4.85 -12.07
C LYS A 38 -3.22 -5.25 -11.37
N SER A 39 -2.05 -4.91 -11.94
CA SER A 39 -0.74 -5.16 -11.34
C SER A 39 -0.27 -4.04 -10.39
N LEU A 40 -1.10 -3.03 -10.10
CA LEU A 40 -0.73 -2.00 -9.13
C LEU A 40 -0.58 -2.63 -7.73
N PRO A 41 0.49 -2.30 -6.98
CA PRO A 41 0.82 -2.98 -5.73
C PRO A 41 -0.33 -2.99 -4.71
N GLY A 42 -0.94 -1.83 -4.45
CA GLY A 42 -2.05 -1.76 -3.50
C GLY A 42 -3.31 -2.48 -3.97
N ALA A 43 -3.59 -2.49 -5.29
CA ALA A 43 -4.73 -3.19 -5.85
C ALA A 43 -4.57 -4.72 -5.75
N ALA A 44 -3.38 -5.23 -6.06
CA ALA A 44 -3.06 -6.65 -5.96
C ALA A 44 -3.16 -7.16 -4.52
N VAL A 45 -2.63 -6.40 -3.54
CA VAL A 45 -2.69 -6.75 -2.12
C VAL A 45 -4.13 -6.76 -1.60
N ARG A 46 -4.92 -5.71 -1.89
CA ARG A 46 -6.34 -5.66 -1.51
C ARG A 46 -7.09 -6.85 -2.05
N LYS A 47 -6.92 -7.15 -3.34
CA LYS A 47 -7.56 -8.31 -3.97
C LYS A 47 -7.20 -9.61 -3.25
N PHE A 48 -5.91 -9.85 -3.03
CA PHE A 48 -5.43 -11.07 -2.38
C PHE A 48 -6.03 -11.24 -0.97
N LEU A 49 -5.98 -10.20 -0.13
CA LEU A 49 -6.46 -10.26 1.25
C LEU A 49 -7.98 -10.30 1.39
N LEU A 50 -8.73 -9.80 0.38
CA LEU A 50 -10.18 -9.96 0.32
C LEU A 50 -10.59 -11.38 -0.09
N GLU A 51 -9.82 -12.01 -0.99
CA GLU A 51 -10.06 -13.38 -1.45
C GLU A 51 -9.55 -14.44 -0.46
N HIS A 52 -8.53 -14.11 0.35
CA HIS A 52 -7.91 -15.02 1.31
C HIS A 52 -8.02 -14.46 2.73
N LYS A 53 -8.84 -15.12 3.55
CA LYS A 53 -9.00 -14.73 4.96
C LYS A 53 -7.79 -15.16 5.78
N LEU A 54 -7.04 -14.18 6.25
CA LEU A 54 -6.04 -14.37 7.30
C LEU A 54 -6.72 -14.28 8.67
N SER A 55 -6.20 -15.03 9.64
CA SER A 55 -6.71 -15.06 11.01
C SER A 55 -5.61 -14.83 12.02
N GLY A 56 -5.97 -14.22 13.15
CA GLY A 56 -5.06 -14.00 14.28
C GLY A 56 -4.39 -12.63 14.24
N LYS A 57 -3.37 -12.46 15.09
CA LYS A 57 -2.57 -11.24 15.16
C LYS A 57 -1.47 -11.25 14.09
N ILE A 58 -1.38 -10.19 13.33
CA ILE A 58 -0.49 -10.06 12.18
C ILE A 58 0.61 -9.03 12.48
N LEU A 59 1.86 -9.42 12.23
CA LEU A 59 3.00 -8.51 12.14
C LEU A 59 3.22 -8.15 10.66
N LEU A 60 3.03 -6.89 10.30
CA LEU A 60 3.14 -6.44 8.91
C LEU A 60 4.59 -6.07 8.56
N LEU A 61 5.24 -6.83 7.69
CA LEU A 61 6.53 -6.47 7.09
C LEU A 61 6.32 -6.14 5.60
N SER A 62 6.63 -4.92 5.18
CA SER A 62 6.57 -4.51 3.78
C SER A 62 7.90 -3.97 3.29
N VAL A 63 8.40 -4.49 2.17
CA VAL A 63 9.73 -4.18 1.63
C VAL A 63 9.67 -3.84 0.15
N GLY A 64 10.39 -2.80 -0.28
CA GLY A 64 10.54 -2.40 -1.68
C GLY A 64 10.07 -0.98 -2.00
N LYS A 65 10.17 -0.55 -3.26
CA LYS A 65 9.85 0.83 -3.70
C LYS A 65 8.38 1.23 -3.49
N ALA A 66 7.48 0.25 -3.45
CA ALA A 66 6.06 0.45 -3.22
C ALA A 66 5.61 -0.01 -1.82
N ALA A 67 6.56 -0.26 -0.90
CA ALA A 67 6.26 -0.83 0.41
C ALA A 67 5.23 -0.01 1.20
N GLU A 68 5.31 1.33 1.16
CA GLU A 68 4.32 2.18 1.83
C GLU A 68 2.90 2.00 1.24
N GLU A 69 2.77 1.80 -0.08
CA GLU A 69 1.48 1.54 -0.73
C GLU A 69 0.95 0.13 -0.42
N ILE A 70 1.83 -0.87 -0.44
CA ILE A 70 1.52 -2.26 -0.10
C ILE A 70 1.04 -2.36 1.35
N ALA A 71 1.79 -1.75 2.27
CA ALA A 71 1.44 -1.71 3.69
C ALA A 71 0.10 -1.01 3.91
N GLN A 72 -0.17 0.06 3.16
CA GLN A 72 -1.39 0.85 3.32
C GLN A 72 -2.61 0.01 2.90
N ALA A 73 -2.50 -0.67 1.76
CA ALA A 73 -3.52 -1.59 1.29
C ALA A 73 -3.79 -2.73 2.28
N ALA A 74 -2.76 -3.31 2.89
CA ALA A 74 -2.93 -4.34 3.91
C ALA A 74 -3.60 -3.80 5.17
N TYR A 75 -3.19 -2.61 5.63
CA TYR A 75 -3.73 -1.97 6.83
C TYR A 75 -5.19 -1.55 6.68
N GLU A 76 -5.60 -1.14 5.47
CA GLU A 76 -7.01 -0.83 5.15
C GLU A 76 -7.91 -2.07 5.22
N VAL A 77 -7.41 -3.25 4.83
CA VAL A 77 -8.20 -4.49 4.82
C VAL A 77 -8.20 -5.17 6.19
N LEU A 78 -7.09 -5.12 6.93
CA LEU A 78 -6.88 -5.86 8.17
C LEU A 78 -6.52 -4.95 9.38
N PRO A 79 -7.23 -3.82 9.63
CA PRO A 79 -6.81 -2.81 10.60
C PRO A 79 -6.78 -3.34 12.05
N SER A 80 -7.67 -4.25 12.41
CA SER A 80 -7.75 -4.83 13.76
C SER A 80 -6.82 -6.03 13.99
N GLN A 81 -6.33 -6.65 12.91
CA GLN A 81 -5.44 -7.82 13.00
C GLN A 81 -3.97 -7.40 13.04
N ILE A 82 -3.61 -6.31 12.35
CA ILE A 82 -2.24 -5.81 12.31
C ILE A 82 -1.93 -5.05 13.60
N PHE A 83 -1.13 -5.66 14.47
CA PHE A 83 -0.81 -5.07 15.79
C PHE A 83 0.48 -4.24 15.76
N GLU A 84 1.46 -4.61 14.93
CA GLU A 84 2.69 -3.86 14.67
C GLU A 84 3.15 -4.08 13.22
N GLY A 85 4.08 -3.25 12.76
CA GLY A 85 4.66 -3.42 11.44
C GLY A 85 5.88 -2.55 11.17
N ILE A 86 6.61 -2.92 10.12
CA ILE A 86 7.80 -2.23 9.61
C ILE A 86 7.69 -2.08 8.10
N ILE A 87 8.00 -0.88 7.61
CA ILE A 87 8.05 -0.54 6.19
C ILE A 87 9.50 -0.21 5.83
N LEU A 88 10.10 -0.99 4.94
CA LEU A 88 11.43 -0.77 4.40
C LEU A 88 11.32 -0.38 2.93
N THR A 89 11.58 0.89 2.63
CA THR A 89 11.52 1.40 1.26
C THR A 89 12.73 2.26 0.93
N LYS A 90 12.98 2.47 -0.37
CA LYS A 90 14.05 3.34 -0.85
C LYS A 90 13.84 4.77 -0.33
N TYR A 91 14.92 5.50 -0.11
CA TYR A 91 14.86 6.93 0.22
C TYR A 91 13.98 7.72 -0.75
N GLY A 92 13.11 8.58 -0.21
CA GLY A 92 12.16 9.36 -0.99
C GLY A 92 10.92 8.61 -1.51
N HIS A 93 10.77 7.31 -1.19
CA HIS A 93 9.61 6.50 -1.58
C HIS A 93 8.56 6.31 -0.47
N SER A 94 8.79 6.86 0.73
CA SER A 94 7.80 6.92 1.81
C SER A 94 7.40 8.36 2.07
N SER A 95 6.10 8.60 2.29
CA SER A 95 5.58 9.86 2.80
C SER A 95 5.81 10.01 4.31
N GLY A 96 5.91 8.89 5.04
CA GLY A 96 6.05 8.84 6.50
C GLY A 96 4.82 9.34 7.27
N LYS A 97 3.71 9.65 6.59
CA LYS A 97 2.49 10.25 7.17
C LYS A 97 1.28 9.31 7.16
N LYS A 98 1.36 8.18 6.44
CA LYS A 98 0.23 7.28 6.24
C LYS A 98 -0.09 6.39 7.44
N PHE A 99 0.87 6.21 8.36
CA PHE A 99 0.73 5.31 9.50
C PHE A 99 0.96 6.04 10.80
N PRO A 100 0.26 5.66 11.88
CA PRO A 100 0.57 6.15 13.21
C PRO A 100 2.00 5.75 13.57
N LYS A 101 2.77 6.69 14.12
CA LYS A 101 4.07 6.36 14.69
C LYS A 101 3.84 5.41 15.86
N ARG A 102 4.68 4.38 15.97
CA ARG A 102 4.69 3.52 17.15
C ARG A 102 4.94 4.43 18.36
N THR A 103 3.92 4.60 19.19
CA THR A 103 4.10 5.31 20.45
C THR A 103 5.06 4.46 21.27
N THR A 104 6.19 5.05 21.66
CA THR A 104 7.17 4.40 22.51
C THR A 104 6.44 3.76 23.68
N ARG A 105 6.64 2.46 23.91
CA ARG A 105 6.16 1.84 25.16
C ARG A 105 6.61 2.74 26.29
N LYS A 106 5.68 3.15 27.17
CA LYS A 106 6.01 3.87 28.41
C LYS A 106 7.21 3.13 29.00
N PRO A 107 8.39 3.76 29.16
CA PRO A 107 9.53 3.07 29.74
C PRO A 107 9.03 2.49 31.05
N LEU A 108 9.21 1.18 31.23
CA LEU A 108 8.89 0.54 32.48
C LEU A 108 9.72 1.29 33.52
N SER A 109 9.09 2.16 34.30
CA SER A 109 9.73 2.84 35.41
C SER A 109 10.14 1.74 36.36
N LYS A 110 11.36 1.23 36.20
CA LYS A 110 12.02 0.48 37.26
C LYS A 110 12.28 1.52 38.34
N THR A 111 11.32 1.71 39.23
CA THR A 111 11.56 2.27 40.56
C THR A 111 12.46 1.24 41.25
N ILE A 112 13.75 1.30 40.95
CA ILE A 112 14.76 0.62 41.75
C ILE A 112 14.86 1.49 42.99
N THR A 113 14.07 1.19 44.01
CA THR A 113 14.34 1.66 45.36
C THR A 113 15.75 1.17 45.71
N PRO A 114 16.72 2.06 45.99
CA PRO A 114 18.02 1.61 46.45
C PRO A 114 17.82 0.94 47.81
N THR A 115 17.97 -0.38 47.84
CA THR A 115 18.14 -1.10 49.09
C THR A 115 19.40 -0.54 49.73
N LYS A 116 19.26 0.12 50.89
CA LYS A 116 20.41 0.56 51.68
C LYS A 116 21.20 -0.69 52.07
N PHE A 117 22.46 -0.74 51.67
CA PHE A 117 23.45 -1.66 52.22
C PHE A 117 23.83 -1.21 53.64
#